data_AF-A0A6B0V1X7-F1
#
_entry.id   AF-A0A6B0V1X7-F1
#
_cell.length_a   1.000
_cell.length_b   1.000
_cell.length_c   1.000
_cell.angle_alpha   90.00
_cell.angle_beta   90.00
_cell.angle_gamma   90.00
#
_symmetry.space_group_name_H-M   'P 1'
#
loop_
_entity.id
_entity.type
_entity.pdbx_description
1 polymer ?
#
loop_
_entity_poly.entity_id
_entity_poly.type
_entity_poly.pdbx_seq_one_letter_code
_entity_poly.pdbx_strand_id
1 'polypeptide(L)'
;MYFFFFTAFVVLGCSFGEMEDQKCFPNGIEHLLLHPPDAWKLLEELKDIFFLVYYSEDLDVSNTFPCLAVRKSTLNKESKSGCCVYKYASNTSVTLTGTKEVKTKTKDGAYKYPNVFSVQYYEDQIYTWHDIELLYTDYRNCVVLKSKFFGIQMWVSKTHLVNAREIPWICGIVYDLATDKPRRVLYDWKECPLRIKEP
;
A
#
# COMPACT_ATOMS: atom_id res chain seq x y z
N MET A 1 -58.49 -36.61 -3.22
CA MET A 1 -59.14 -35.29 -3.31
C MET A 1 -58.10 -34.24 -2.92
N TYR A 2 -57.63 -33.45 -3.90
CA TYR A 2 -56.85 -32.20 -3.82
C TYR A 2 -55.55 -32.15 -2.99
N PHE A 3 -54.41 -31.64 -3.45
CA PHE A 3 -53.90 -31.21 -4.77
C PHE A 3 -52.37 -31.01 -4.55
N PHE A 4 -51.57 -31.32 -5.57
CA PHE A 4 -50.15 -30.95 -5.71
C PHE A 4 -49.84 -29.53 -5.23
N PHE A 5 -48.72 -29.32 -4.52
CA PHE A 5 -47.86 -28.14 -4.76
C PHE A 5 -46.37 -28.45 -4.45
N PHE A 6 -45.60 -28.56 -5.54
CA PHE A 6 -44.20 -28.15 -5.77
C PHE A 6 -43.09 -28.71 -4.84
N THR A 7 -42.33 -29.72 -5.27
CA THR A 7 -41.14 -29.68 -6.17
C THR A 7 -39.96 -28.85 -5.66
N ALA A 8 -38.85 -29.57 -5.43
CA ALA A 8 -37.47 -29.16 -5.68
C ALA A 8 -36.93 -27.87 -4.99
N PHE A 9 -36.33 -28.07 -3.82
CA PHE A 9 -35.11 -27.33 -3.45
C PHE A 9 -33.95 -28.34 -3.32
N VAL A 10 -33.61 -28.95 -4.45
CA VAL A 10 -32.29 -29.54 -4.67
C VAL A 10 -31.56 -28.54 -5.59
N VAL A 11 -30.30 -28.28 -5.28
CA VAL A 11 -29.36 -27.47 -6.07
C VAL A 11 -29.50 -25.94 -5.95
N LEU A 12 -29.17 -25.39 -4.78
CA LEU A 12 -28.49 -24.08 -4.66
C LEU A 12 -27.67 -24.05 -3.35
N GLY A 13 -27.10 -25.19 -2.97
CA GLY A 13 -25.87 -25.15 -2.20
C GLY A 13 -24.82 -24.68 -3.18
N CYS A 14 -24.47 -23.39 -3.14
CA CYS A 14 -23.23 -22.92 -3.75
C CYS A 14 -22.15 -23.86 -3.21
N SER A 15 -21.68 -24.74 -4.07
CA SER A 15 -20.45 -25.47 -3.85
C SER A 15 -19.40 -24.38 -3.73
N PHE A 16 -19.13 -23.95 -2.50
CA PHE A 16 -17.90 -23.25 -2.17
C PHE A 16 -16.82 -24.25 -2.52
N GLY A 17 -16.34 -24.15 -3.77
CA GLY A 17 -15.13 -24.83 -4.19
C GLY A 17 -14.03 -24.51 -3.20
N GLU A 18 -13.12 -25.46 -3.03
CA GLU A 18 -11.96 -25.34 -2.16
C GLU A 18 -11.36 -23.93 -2.25
N MET A 19 -11.34 -23.23 -1.12
CA MET A 19 -10.80 -21.87 -0.99
C MET A 19 -9.27 -21.90 -0.98
N GLU A 20 -8.65 -22.56 -1.95
CA GLU A 20 -7.24 -22.32 -2.24
C GLU A 20 -7.16 -21.22 -3.30
N ASP A 21 -6.69 -20.06 -2.84
CA ASP A 21 -6.09 -18.99 -3.66
C ASP A 21 -7.03 -18.10 -4.49
N GLN A 22 -8.22 -17.76 -3.96
CA GLN A 22 -9.01 -16.64 -4.49
C GLN A 22 -8.37 -15.29 -4.10
N LYS A 23 -7.32 -14.90 -4.84
CA LYS A 23 -6.91 -13.49 -4.92
C LYS A 23 -8.07 -12.70 -5.54
N CYS A 24 -8.87 -12.05 -4.70
CA CYS A 24 -10.05 -11.26 -5.10
C CYS A 24 -9.68 -10.04 -5.98
N PHE A 25 -8.38 -9.70 -6.02
CA PHE A 25 -7.82 -8.73 -6.93
C PHE A 25 -7.06 -9.46 -8.06
N PRO A 26 -7.73 -9.79 -9.18
CA PRO A 26 -7.06 -10.41 -10.31
C PRO A 26 -5.96 -9.50 -10.84
N ASN A 27 -4.76 -10.05 -11.05
CA ASN A 27 -3.65 -9.28 -11.60
C ASN A 27 -4.07 -8.65 -12.93
N GLY A 28 -3.80 -7.36 -13.10
CA GLY A 28 -4.07 -6.66 -14.35
C GLY A 28 -5.39 -5.90 -14.40
N ILE A 29 -6.23 -5.84 -13.36
CA ILE A 29 -7.42 -4.95 -13.36
C ILE A 29 -7.10 -3.52 -12.90
N GLU A 30 -5.87 -3.25 -12.49
CA GLU A 30 -5.45 -1.96 -11.95
C GLU A 30 -5.65 -0.83 -12.96
N HIS A 31 -5.47 -1.11 -14.25
CA HIS A 31 -5.71 -0.15 -15.33
C HIS A 31 -7.19 0.20 -15.54
N LEU A 32 -8.11 -0.62 -15.02
CA LEU A 32 -9.56 -0.38 -15.06
C LEU A 32 -10.03 0.50 -13.89
N LEU A 33 -9.16 0.74 -12.91
CA LEU A 33 -9.45 1.70 -11.84
C LEU A 33 -9.52 3.12 -12.44
N LEU A 34 -10.32 3.99 -11.82
CA LEU A 34 -10.54 5.38 -12.24
C LEU A 34 -9.22 6.12 -12.57
N HIS A 35 -8.15 5.72 -11.88
CA HIS A 35 -6.81 6.22 -12.04
C HIS A 35 -5.85 5.05 -12.25
N PRO A 36 -5.36 4.84 -13.50
CA PRO A 36 -4.36 3.81 -13.77
C PRO A 36 -3.09 4.06 -12.95
N PRO A 37 -2.44 3.03 -12.39
CA PRO A 37 -1.19 3.18 -11.65
C PRO A 37 -0.11 3.89 -12.46
N ASP A 38 0.43 4.97 -11.91
CA ASP A 38 1.61 5.67 -12.42
C ASP A 38 2.50 6.08 -11.24
N ALA A 39 3.54 5.28 -11.02
CA ALA A 39 4.52 5.44 -9.97
C ALA A 39 5.32 6.75 -10.12
N TRP A 40 5.63 7.15 -11.36
CA TRP A 40 6.38 8.38 -11.59
C TRP A 40 5.52 9.61 -11.30
N LYS A 41 4.29 9.64 -11.81
CA LYS A 41 3.33 10.69 -11.48
C LYS A 41 3.10 10.80 -9.98
N LEU A 42 2.97 9.67 -9.28
CA LEU A 42 2.84 9.68 -7.82
C LEU A 42 4.01 10.37 -7.14
N LEU A 43 5.26 10.10 -7.54
CA LEU A 43 6.42 10.81 -7.01
C LEU A 43 6.36 12.31 -7.32
N GLU A 44 6.01 12.70 -8.54
CA GLU A 44 5.91 14.12 -8.91
C GLU A 44 4.85 14.87 -8.08
N GLU A 45 3.71 14.25 -7.83
CA GLU A 45 2.57 14.85 -7.13
C GLU A 45 2.63 14.70 -5.60
N LEU A 46 3.51 13.83 -5.07
CA LEU A 46 3.68 13.63 -3.63
C LEU A 46 4.15 14.93 -2.95
N LYS A 47 3.23 15.61 -2.26
CA LYS A 47 3.51 16.86 -1.53
C LYS A 47 3.47 16.68 0.00
N ASP A 48 2.71 15.70 0.46
CA ASP A 48 2.52 15.44 1.89
C ASP A 48 3.46 14.33 2.40
N ILE A 49 3.51 14.18 3.72
CA ILE A 49 4.06 13.02 4.42
C ILE A 49 2.99 11.92 4.39
N PHE A 50 3.37 10.71 4.00
CA PHE A 50 2.50 9.55 3.99
C PHE A 50 2.90 8.60 5.12
N PHE A 51 1.92 8.19 5.93
CA PHE A 51 2.10 7.21 6.98
C PHE A 51 1.67 5.83 6.49
N LEU A 52 2.42 4.80 6.85
CA LEU A 52 1.99 3.41 6.69
C LEU A 52 0.96 3.11 7.78
N VAL A 53 -0.28 2.86 7.36
CA VAL A 53 -1.40 2.61 8.26
C VAL A 53 -1.62 1.13 8.46
N TYR A 54 -1.75 0.38 7.35
CA TYR A 54 -1.94 -1.06 7.37
C TYR A 54 -0.86 -1.78 6.56
N TYR A 55 -0.50 -2.97 7.01
CA TYR A 55 0.33 -3.91 6.27
C TYR A 55 -0.17 -5.33 6.48
N SER A 56 0.12 -6.22 5.53
CA SER A 56 -0.40 -7.59 5.53
C SER A 56 0.62 -8.64 5.95
N GLU A 57 1.92 -8.33 5.91
CA GLU A 57 2.96 -9.34 6.16
C GLU A 57 3.12 -9.70 7.64
N ASP A 58 3.57 -10.93 7.91
CA ASP A 58 3.65 -11.45 9.27
C ASP A 58 4.84 -10.94 10.10
N LEU A 59 5.68 -10.09 9.49
CA LEU A 59 6.83 -9.47 10.14
C LEU A 59 6.40 -8.47 11.25
N ASP A 60 7.26 -8.34 12.27
CA ASP A 60 7.08 -7.40 13.37
C ASP A 60 7.54 -5.98 13.00
N VAL A 61 6.81 -5.42 12.03
CA VAL A 61 7.02 -4.06 11.53
C VAL A 61 6.69 -3.04 12.63
N SER A 62 5.72 -3.34 13.50
CA SER A 62 5.34 -2.49 14.63
C SER A 62 6.50 -2.16 15.56
N ASN A 63 7.31 -3.15 15.92
CA ASN A 63 8.45 -2.92 16.81
C ASN A 63 9.68 -2.40 16.04
N THR A 64 9.83 -2.78 14.77
CA THR A 64 11.00 -2.38 13.97
C THR A 64 10.90 -0.96 13.43
N PHE A 65 9.73 -0.57 12.91
CA PHE A 65 9.47 0.71 12.25
C PHE A 65 8.17 1.37 12.76
N PRO A 66 8.05 1.65 14.07
CA PRO A 66 6.85 2.28 14.62
C PRO A 66 6.59 3.65 13.99
N CYS A 67 5.32 3.92 13.65
CA CYS A 67 4.88 5.17 13.02
C CYS A 67 5.66 5.52 11.74
N LEU A 68 5.96 4.50 10.91
CA LEU A 68 6.70 4.69 9.67
C LEU A 68 6.00 5.69 8.75
N ALA A 69 6.76 6.68 8.32
CA ALA A 69 6.34 7.75 7.44
C ALA A 69 7.35 7.96 6.31
N VAL A 70 6.86 8.34 5.14
CA VAL A 70 7.68 8.64 3.96
C VAL A 70 7.27 9.98 3.39
N ARG A 71 8.27 10.73 2.93
CA ARG A 71 8.07 11.92 2.09
C ARG A 71 9.05 11.92 0.94
N LYS A 72 8.68 12.57 -0.16
CA LYS A 72 9.62 12.88 -1.23
C LYS A 72 10.68 13.87 -0.72
N SER A 73 11.90 13.72 -1.22
CA SER A 73 12.99 14.69 -1.09
C SER A 73 13.31 15.34 -2.44
N THR A 74 14.15 14.71 -3.26
CA THR A 74 14.60 15.23 -4.55
C THR A 74 14.17 14.30 -5.68
N LEU A 75 13.87 14.87 -6.85
CA LEU A 75 13.60 14.10 -8.07
C LEU A 75 14.55 14.58 -9.17
N ASN A 76 15.04 13.63 -9.95
CA ASN A 76 15.70 13.88 -11.21
C ASN A 76 14.80 13.40 -12.35
N LYS A 77 14.23 14.37 -13.09
CA LYS A 77 13.31 14.09 -14.20
C LYS A 77 13.99 13.43 -15.40
N GLU A 78 15.26 13.74 -15.64
CA GLU A 78 16.02 13.20 -16.78
C GLU A 78 16.27 11.70 -16.61
N SER A 79 16.68 11.30 -15.41
CA SER A 79 16.96 9.88 -15.09
C SER A 79 15.74 9.10 -14.58
N LYS A 80 14.57 9.73 -14.46
CA LYS A 80 13.35 9.18 -13.82
C LYS A 80 13.65 8.48 -12.49
N SER A 81 14.49 9.12 -11.69
CA SER A 81 14.88 8.64 -10.36
C SER A 81 14.65 9.73 -9.31
N GLY A 82 14.63 9.31 -8.05
CA GLY A 82 14.38 10.21 -6.94
C GLY A 82 14.90 9.69 -5.63
N CYS A 83 14.80 10.53 -4.61
CA CYS A 83 15.09 10.17 -3.24
C CYS A 83 13.85 10.38 -2.38
N CYS A 84 13.50 9.37 -1.61
CA CYS A 84 12.49 9.44 -0.56
C CYS A 84 13.18 9.46 0.80
N VAL A 85 12.69 10.30 1.70
CA VAL A 85 13.11 10.33 3.10
C VAL A 85 12.06 9.58 3.90
N TYR A 86 12.49 8.55 4.62
CA TYR A 86 11.65 7.82 5.55
C TYR A 86 12.00 8.20 6.98
N LYS A 87 10.99 8.20 7.84
CA LYS A 87 11.10 8.49 9.26
C LYS A 87 10.30 7.46 10.04
N TYR A 88 10.79 7.09 11.21
CA TYR A 88 10.05 6.28 12.17
C TYR A 88 10.50 6.63 13.59
N ALA A 89 9.63 6.40 14.56
CA ALA A 89 9.87 6.83 15.93
C ALA A 89 9.09 5.97 16.92
N SER A 90 9.80 5.35 17.86
CA SER A 90 9.19 4.57 18.94
C SER A 90 8.66 5.46 20.07
N ASN A 91 9.15 6.70 20.17
CA ASN A 91 8.75 7.69 21.17
C ASN A 91 8.78 9.11 20.58
N THR A 92 8.48 10.11 21.39
CA THR A 92 8.43 11.52 20.96
C THR A 92 9.80 12.23 21.00
N SER A 93 10.83 11.59 21.57
CA SER A 93 12.15 12.19 21.78
C SER A 93 13.15 11.81 20.68
N VAL A 94 13.03 10.62 20.11
CA VAL A 94 13.96 10.09 19.11
C VAL A 94 13.21 9.75 17.82
N THR A 95 13.54 10.48 16.75
CA THR A 95 13.09 10.16 15.39
C THR A 95 14.26 9.67 14.58
N LEU A 96 14.17 8.44 14.08
CA LEU A 96 15.15 7.87 13.16
C LEU A 96 14.75 8.27 11.73
N THR A 97 15.74 8.72 10.96
CA THR A 97 15.54 9.20 9.59
C THR A 97 16.55 8.53 8.68
N GLY A 98 16.10 8.15 7.48
CA GLY A 98 17.00 7.69 6.43
C GLY A 98 16.52 8.14 5.06
N THR A 99 17.39 7.97 4.08
CA THR A 99 17.11 8.29 2.67
C THR A 99 17.21 7.02 1.85
N LYS A 100 16.30 6.88 0.89
CA LYS A 100 16.28 5.78 -0.08
C LYS A 100 16.24 6.34 -1.48
N GLU A 101 17.12 5.85 -2.34
CA GLU A 101 17.01 6.04 -3.78
C GLU A 101 15.83 5.21 -4.29
N VAL A 102 15.02 5.82 -5.16
CA VAL A 102 13.85 5.23 -5.77
C VAL A 102 13.94 5.42 -7.28
N LYS A 103 13.79 4.33 -8.03
CA LYS A 103 13.64 4.33 -9.48
C LYS A 103 12.24 3.84 -9.84
N THR A 104 11.77 4.19 -11.02
CA THR A 104 10.49 3.68 -11.53
C THR A 104 10.70 2.79 -12.74
N LYS A 105 9.91 1.72 -12.83
CA LYS A 105 9.88 0.84 -14.00
C LYS A 105 8.48 0.29 -14.24
N THR A 106 8.28 -0.27 -15.43
CA THR A 106 7.04 -0.97 -15.79
C THR A 106 7.21 -2.45 -15.51
N LYS A 107 6.22 -3.08 -14.85
CA LYS A 107 6.26 -4.51 -14.53
C LYS A 107 6.22 -5.38 -15.79
N ASP A 108 5.29 -5.07 -16.70
CA ASP A 108 5.05 -5.81 -17.94
C ASP A 108 4.29 -4.93 -18.96
N GLY A 109 4.01 -5.48 -20.14
CA GLY A 109 3.35 -4.76 -21.22
C GLY A 109 1.86 -4.43 -21.00
N ALA A 110 1.23 -4.91 -19.92
CA ALA A 110 -0.16 -4.56 -19.60
C ALA A 110 -0.30 -3.13 -19.06
N TYR A 111 0.80 -2.54 -18.58
CA TYR A 111 0.81 -1.21 -17.99
C TYR A 111 1.32 -0.16 -18.98
N LYS A 112 0.49 0.84 -19.26
CA LYS A 112 0.88 1.99 -20.10
C LYS A 112 1.96 2.87 -19.45
N TYR A 113 1.98 2.94 -18.13
CA TYR A 113 2.87 3.79 -17.34
C TYR A 113 3.69 2.95 -16.35
N PRO A 114 4.87 3.43 -15.88
CA PRO A 114 5.62 2.76 -14.84
C PRO A 114 4.77 2.56 -13.59
N ASN A 115 4.63 1.32 -13.12
CA ASN A 115 3.81 0.96 -11.97
C ASN A 115 4.62 0.33 -10.82
N VAL A 116 5.95 0.32 -10.93
CA VAL A 116 6.83 -0.28 -9.92
C VAL A 116 7.85 0.74 -9.44
N PHE A 117 8.03 0.80 -8.12
CA PHE A 117 9.17 1.45 -7.47
C PHE A 117 10.26 0.41 -7.23
N SER A 118 11.46 0.65 -7.73
CA SER A 118 12.65 -0.12 -7.34
C SER A 118 13.42 0.67 -6.28
N VAL A 119 13.60 0.08 -5.10
CA VAL A 119 14.20 0.70 -3.92
C VAL A 119 15.36 -0.14 -3.43
N GLN A 120 16.45 0.50 -3.02
CA GLN A 120 17.66 -0.20 -2.57
C GLN A 120 17.64 -0.46 -1.05
N TYR A 121 17.82 -1.72 -0.65
CA TYR A 121 17.96 -2.15 0.73
C TYR A 121 19.38 -2.66 0.97
N TYR A 122 19.88 -2.48 2.20
CA TYR A 122 21.18 -3.00 2.60
C TYR A 122 20.93 -4.30 3.36
N GLU A 123 21.27 -5.42 2.71
CA GLU A 123 21.00 -6.79 3.16
C GLU A 123 22.28 -7.60 2.95
N ASP A 124 22.65 -8.42 3.93
CA ASP A 124 23.82 -9.31 3.82
C ASP A 124 25.10 -8.60 3.35
N GLN A 125 25.33 -7.40 3.87
CA GLN A 125 26.45 -6.51 3.57
C GLN A 125 26.49 -5.96 2.12
N ILE A 126 25.47 -6.23 1.31
CA ILE A 126 25.35 -5.74 -0.07
C ILE A 126 24.09 -4.90 -0.25
N TYR A 127 24.10 -4.05 -1.27
CA TYR A 127 22.94 -3.26 -1.62
C TYR A 127 22.11 -3.95 -2.70
N THR A 128 20.91 -4.40 -2.34
CA THR A 128 20.00 -5.15 -3.22
C THR A 128 18.79 -4.30 -3.60
N TRP A 129 18.40 -4.34 -4.88
CA TRP A 129 17.19 -3.67 -5.37
C TRP A 129 15.97 -4.55 -5.13
N HIS A 130 14.94 -3.96 -4.54
CA HIS A 130 13.65 -4.60 -4.31
C HIS A 130 12.54 -3.80 -4.98
N ASP A 131 11.60 -4.53 -5.53
CA ASP A 131 10.46 -3.95 -6.22
C ASP A 131 9.25 -3.81 -5.30
N ILE A 132 8.57 -2.68 -5.44
CA ILE A 132 7.34 -2.34 -4.76
C ILE A 132 6.34 -1.94 -5.83
N GLU A 133 5.29 -2.74 -6.01
CA GLU A 133 4.26 -2.53 -7.01
C GLU A 133 3.23 -1.51 -6.51
N LEU A 134 2.84 -0.58 -7.37
CA LEU A 134 1.73 0.35 -7.14
C LEU A 134 0.43 -0.30 -7.63
N LEU A 135 -0.45 -0.67 -6.70
CA LEU A 135 -1.74 -1.27 -7.01
C LEU A 135 -2.82 -0.21 -7.26
N TYR A 136 -2.83 0.83 -6.43
CA TYR A 136 -3.78 1.93 -6.56
C TYR A 136 -3.29 3.21 -5.87
N THR A 137 -3.71 4.36 -6.38
CA THR A 137 -3.57 5.64 -5.70
C THR A 137 -4.61 6.63 -6.21
N ASP A 138 -5.09 7.52 -5.33
CA ASP A 138 -5.85 8.70 -5.72
C ASP A 138 -4.96 9.93 -6.00
N TYR A 139 -3.63 9.72 -6.00
CA TYR A 139 -2.57 10.73 -6.11
C TYR A 139 -2.58 11.85 -5.06
N ARG A 140 -3.44 11.76 -4.04
CA ARG A 140 -3.68 12.86 -3.12
C ARG A 140 -3.65 12.45 -1.66
N ASN A 141 -4.42 11.44 -1.30
CA ASN A 141 -4.64 11.04 0.08
C ASN A 141 -4.16 9.63 0.38
N CYS A 142 -4.12 8.72 -0.59
CA CYS A 142 -3.73 7.35 -0.30
C CYS A 142 -3.06 6.61 -1.46
N VAL A 143 -2.32 5.59 -1.06
CA VAL A 143 -1.56 4.71 -1.95
C VAL A 143 -1.64 3.28 -1.41
N VAL A 144 -1.98 2.33 -2.27
CA VAL A 144 -1.92 0.90 -1.98
C VAL A 144 -0.75 0.30 -2.75
N LEU A 145 0.19 -0.30 -2.02
CA LEU A 145 1.41 -0.89 -2.56
C LEU A 145 1.49 -2.38 -2.25
N LYS A 146 2.32 -3.11 -3.00
CA LYS A 146 2.69 -4.49 -2.72
C LYS A 146 4.20 -4.65 -2.72
N SER A 147 4.77 -5.21 -1.66
CA SER A 147 6.19 -5.56 -1.61
C SER A 147 6.43 -6.90 -0.92
N LYS A 148 7.64 -7.44 -1.09
CA LYS A 148 8.08 -8.66 -0.40
C LYS A 148 8.13 -8.51 1.13
N PHE A 149 8.52 -7.33 1.64
CA PHE A 149 8.76 -7.13 3.07
C PHE A 149 7.51 -6.79 3.87
N PHE A 150 6.60 -6.00 3.31
CA PHE A 150 5.41 -5.55 4.03
C PHE A 150 4.12 -6.16 3.50
N GLY A 151 4.20 -6.97 2.44
CA GLY A 151 3.02 -7.52 1.77
C GLY A 151 2.23 -6.39 1.09
N ILE A 152 0.90 -6.42 1.22
CA ILE A 152 0.03 -5.30 0.85
C ILE A 152 0.15 -4.21 1.89
N GLN A 153 0.34 -2.98 1.44
CA GLN A 153 0.58 -1.81 2.27
C GLN A 153 -0.47 -0.75 1.95
N MET A 154 -0.96 -0.08 2.98
CA MET A 154 -1.81 1.09 2.83
C MET A 154 -1.14 2.32 3.42
N TRP A 155 -0.82 3.27 2.55
CA TRP A 155 -0.23 4.54 2.91
C TRP A 155 -1.26 5.64 2.79
N VAL A 156 -1.33 6.52 3.79
CA VAL A 156 -2.28 7.63 3.82
C VAL A 156 -1.58 8.94 4.17
N SER A 157 -1.98 10.02 3.52
CA SER A 157 -1.41 11.35 3.74
C SER A 157 -1.70 11.84 5.15
N LYS A 158 -0.71 12.51 5.75
CA LYS A 158 -0.83 13.10 7.09
C LYS A 158 -2.02 14.04 7.18
N THR A 159 -2.20 14.90 6.18
CA THR A 159 -3.28 15.88 6.13
C THR A 159 -4.65 15.19 6.20
N HIS A 160 -4.83 14.08 5.47
CA HIS A 160 -6.07 13.33 5.50
C HIS A 160 -6.28 12.67 6.88
N LEU A 161 -5.25 12.01 7.43
CA LEU A 161 -5.34 11.37 8.74
C LEU A 161 -5.67 12.38 9.85
N VAL A 162 -5.06 13.56 9.85
CA VAL A 162 -5.31 14.56 10.90
C VAL A 162 -6.71 15.18 10.81
N ASN A 163 -7.15 15.50 9.58
CA ASN A 163 -8.37 16.28 9.37
C ASN A 163 -9.63 15.41 9.28
N ALA A 164 -9.58 14.33 8.49
CA ALA A 164 -10.73 13.45 8.27
C ALA A 164 -10.82 12.35 9.33
N ARG A 165 -9.68 11.96 9.92
CA ARG A 165 -9.58 10.89 10.93
C ARG A 165 -10.18 9.55 10.48
N GLU A 166 -10.10 9.30 9.19
CA GLU A 166 -10.57 8.07 8.56
C GLU A 166 -9.60 7.62 7.48
N ILE A 167 -9.85 6.43 6.95
CA ILE A 167 -9.11 5.86 5.83
C ILE A 167 -9.91 6.11 4.55
N PRO A 168 -9.29 6.62 3.46
CA PRO A 168 -9.98 6.78 2.19
C PRO A 168 -10.60 5.46 1.71
N TRP A 169 -11.92 5.47 1.55
CA TRP A 169 -12.72 4.25 1.35
C TRP A 169 -12.25 3.38 0.18
N ILE A 170 -11.94 3.97 -0.98
CA ILE A 170 -11.47 3.22 -2.16
C ILE A 170 -10.14 2.51 -1.88
N CYS A 171 -9.20 3.16 -1.20
CA CYS A 171 -7.93 2.53 -0.83
C CYS A 171 -8.15 1.39 0.18
N GLY A 172 -9.09 1.53 1.10
CA GLY A 172 -9.49 0.46 2.01
C GLY A 172 -10.03 -0.76 1.27
N ILE A 173 -10.92 -0.56 0.28
CA ILE A 173 -11.45 -1.64 -0.56
C ILE A 173 -10.33 -2.31 -1.36
N VAL A 174 -9.48 -1.54 -2.04
CA VAL A 174 -8.39 -2.12 -2.85
C VAL A 174 -7.43 -2.92 -1.96
N TYR A 175 -7.13 -2.43 -0.75
CA TYR A 175 -6.32 -3.18 0.21
C TYR A 175 -6.97 -4.53 0.55
N ASP A 176 -8.25 -4.53 0.94
CA ASP A 176 -8.96 -5.75 1.35
C ASP A 176 -9.12 -6.75 0.20
N LEU A 177 -9.26 -6.28 -1.04
CA LEU A 177 -9.30 -7.15 -2.21
C LEU A 177 -7.93 -7.75 -2.54
N ALA A 178 -6.86 -7.01 -2.25
CA ALA A 178 -5.49 -7.39 -2.60
C ALA A 178 -4.87 -8.40 -1.61
N THR A 179 -5.47 -8.62 -0.43
CA THR A 179 -5.00 -9.60 0.55
C THR A 179 -6.14 -10.22 1.35
N ASP A 180 -6.03 -11.51 1.59
CA ASP A 180 -6.84 -12.31 2.52
C ASP A 180 -6.34 -12.24 3.97
N LYS A 181 -5.15 -11.66 4.20
CA LYS A 181 -4.56 -11.54 5.53
C LYS A 181 -5.23 -10.43 6.35
N PRO A 182 -5.32 -10.58 7.68
CA PRO A 182 -5.88 -9.54 8.54
C PRO A 182 -5.06 -8.24 8.47
N ARG A 183 -5.75 -7.10 8.59
CA ARG A 183 -5.10 -5.79 8.68
C ARG A 183 -4.26 -5.70 9.95
N ARG A 184 -2.94 -5.52 9.80
CA ARG A 184 -2.06 -5.16 10.93
C ARG A 184 -1.90 -3.66 10.97
N VAL A 185 -2.22 -3.05 12.10
CA VAL A 185 -2.21 -1.60 12.28
C VAL A 185 -0.83 -1.14 12.72
N LEU A 186 -0.22 -0.24 11.96
CA LEU A 186 1.05 0.40 12.31
C LEU A 186 0.86 1.85 12.79
N TYR A 187 -0.16 2.53 12.26
CA TYR A 187 -0.44 3.92 12.61
C TYR A 187 -1.39 4.02 13.81
N ASP A 188 -0.86 4.50 14.93
CA ASP A 188 -1.65 4.90 16.08
C ASP A 188 -2.09 6.38 15.95
N TRP A 189 -3.40 6.60 15.92
CA TRP A 189 -4.02 7.92 15.75
C TRP A 189 -3.72 8.92 16.86
N LYS A 190 -3.38 8.45 18.06
CA LYS A 190 -3.06 9.29 19.22
C LYS A 190 -1.57 9.54 19.31
N GLU A 191 -0.76 8.53 18.99
CA GLU A 191 0.69 8.59 19.22
C GLU A 191 1.48 9.07 18.01
N CYS A 192 1.19 8.55 16.80
CA CYS A 192 2.02 8.83 15.62
C CYS A 192 2.06 10.31 15.21
N PRO A 193 0.96 11.09 15.27
CA PRO A 193 1.01 12.53 15.03
C PRO A 193 1.96 13.29 15.97
N LEU A 194 2.14 12.79 17.21
CA LEU A 194 2.99 13.41 18.22
C LEU A 194 4.46 13.02 18.06
N ARG A 195 4.72 11.82 17.53
CA ARG A 195 6.07 11.26 17.36
C ARG A 195 6.80 11.78 16.13
N ILE A 196 6.07 11.96 15.01
CA ILE A 196 6.66 12.43 13.75
C ILE A 196 6.29 13.90 13.52
N LYS A 197 7.20 14.79 13.92
CA LYS A 197 7.05 16.25 13.71
C LYS A 197 7.41 16.65 12.28
N GLU A 198 6.75 17.70 11.80
CA GLU A 198 7.16 18.41 10.59
C GLU A 198 8.57 18.99 10.78
N PRO A 199 9.40 19.02 9.71
CA PRO A 199 10.65 19.75 9.73
C PRO A 199 10.42 21.26 9.90
#